data_AF-M0A6L8-F1
#
_entry.id   AF-M0A6L8-F1
#
_cell.length_a   1.000
_cell.length_b   1.000
_cell.length_c   1.000
_cell.angle_alpha   90.00
_cell.angle_beta   90.00
_cell.angle_gamma   90.00
#
_symmetry.space_group_name_H-M   'P 1'
#
loop_
_entity.id
_entity.type
_entity.pdbx_description
1 polymer ?
#
loop_
_entity_poly.entity_id
_entity_poly.type
_entity_poly.pdbx_seq_one_letter_code
_entity_poly.pdbx_strand_id
1 'polypeptide(L)'
;MIGESFNPVALAMVHLLSVPYLLVCAGIGLVFSVGIDHVRSARAAALGAVIVLWLVEGVSSLDPDYEWIGAVAPTRYYDQTAILVHEEYALLDAGVLLVAFLALVALAVALFVRRDI
;
A
#
# COMPACT_ATOMS: atom_id res chain seq x y z
N MET A 1 -24.99 -24.59 -5.50
CA MET A 1 -24.31 -23.83 -4.43
C MET A 1 -22.98 -24.53 -4.20
N ILE A 2 -21.87 -23.90 -4.54
CA ILE A 2 -20.55 -24.47 -4.28
C ILE A 2 -20.35 -24.33 -2.77
N GLY A 3 -20.27 -25.45 -2.06
CA GLY A 3 -20.26 -25.54 -0.59
C GLY A 3 -18.97 -25.06 0.06
N GLU A 4 -18.39 -23.98 -0.44
CA GLU A 4 -17.11 -23.45 0.02
C GLU A 4 -17.39 -22.37 1.08
N SER A 5 -17.42 -22.80 2.35
CA SER A 5 -17.52 -21.89 3.48
C SER A 5 -16.15 -21.29 3.74
N PHE A 6 -16.00 -19.99 3.49
CA PHE A 6 -14.81 -19.26 3.95
C PHE A 6 -14.81 -19.17 5.48
N ASN A 7 -13.64 -19.41 6.08
CA ASN A 7 -13.43 -19.24 7.50
C ASN A 7 -13.71 -17.77 7.89
N PRO A 8 -14.63 -17.48 8.84
CA PRO A 8 -14.95 -16.11 9.24
C PRO A 8 -13.73 -15.37 9.82
N VAL A 9 -12.76 -16.09 10.39
CA VAL A 9 -11.50 -15.52 10.89
C VAL A 9 -10.64 -15.03 9.73
N ALA A 10 -10.50 -15.82 8.66
CA ALA A 10 -9.77 -15.41 7.46
C ALA A 10 -10.41 -14.16 6.81
N LEU A 11 -11.74 -14.09 6.82
CA LEU A 11 -12.47 -12.91 6.36
C LEU A 11 -12.19 -11.68 7.23
N ALA A 12 -12.13 -11.82 8.55
CA ALA A 12 -11.75 -10.70 9.42
C ALA A 12 -10.29 -10.29 9.21
N MET A 13 -9.38 -11.26 9.07
CA MET A 13 -7.94 -11.03 8.88
C MET A 13 -7.62 -10.34 7.56
N VAL A 14 -8.30 -10.69 6.45
CA VAL A 14 -8.05 -10.01 5.17
C VAL A 14 -8.39 -8.52 5.25
N HIS A 15 -9.46 -8.17 5.97
CA HIS A 15 -9.81 -6.77 6.19
C HIS A 15 -8.83 -6.08 7.14
N LEU A 16 -8.44 -6.74 8.24
CA LEU A 16 -7.48 -6.19 9.18
C LEU A 16 -6.11 -5.92 8.52
N LEU A 17 -5.61 -6.88 7.74
CA LEU A 17 -4.33 -6.77 7.03
C LEU A 17 -4.40 -5.84 5.81
N SER A 18 -5.59 -5.55 5.29
CA SER A 18 -5.76 -4.49 4.28
C SER A 18 -5.54 -3.09 4.85
N VAL A 19 -5.72 -2.88 6.17
CA VAL A 19 -5.62 -1.54 6.78
C VAL A 19 -4.21 -0.95 6.61
N PRO A 20 -3.10 -1.63 6.96
CA PRO A 20 -1.75 -1.13 6.70
C PRO A 20 -1.52 -0.76 5.23
N TYR A 21 -1.99 -1.58 4.29
CA TYR A 21 -1.88 -1.31 2.86
C TYR A 21 -2.63 -0.03 2.46
N LEU A 22 -3.88 0.12 2.90
CA LEU A 22 -4.70 1.31 2.64
C LEU A 22 -4.13 2.56 3.29
N LEU A 23 -3.51 2.43 4.47
CA LEU A 23 -2.81 3.53 5.14
C LEU A 23 -1.63 4.02 4.31
N VAL A 24 -0.82 3.13 3.73
CA VAL A 24 0.26 3.54 2.81
C VAL A 24 -0.30 4.30 1.60
N CYS A 25 -1.37 3.79 0.98
CA CYS A 25 -2.07 4.49 -0.11
C CYS A 25 -2.56 5.89 0.31
N ALA A 26 -3.13 6.01 1.51
CA ALA A 26 -3.54 7.30 2.07
C ALA A 26 -2.34 8.22 2.36
N GLY A 27 -1.23 7.68 2.86
CA GLY A 27 0.02 8.40 3.10
C GLY A 27 0.61 8.97 1.82
N ILE A 28 0.60 8.23 0.71
CA ILE A 28 0.98 8.72 -0.63
C ILE A 28 0.08 9.90 -1.01
N GLY A 29 -1.23 9.74 -0.87
CA GLY A 29 -2.19 10.82 -1.13
C GLY A 29 -1.93 12.07 -0.29
N LEU A 30 -1.57 11.90 0.99
CA LEU A 30 -1.24 12.99 1.90
C LEU A 30 0.03 13.74 1.46
N VAL A 31 1.09 13.02 1.07
CA VAL A 31 2.33 13.62 0.55
C VAL A 31 2.04 14.46 -0.69
N PHE A 32 1.25 13.95 -1.64
CA PHE A 32 0.85 14.73 -2.82
C PHE A 32 -0.05 15.92 -2.48
N SER A 33 -0.96 15.75 -1.51
CA SER A 33 -1.87 16.83 -1.08
C SER A 33 -1.12 18.02 -0.48
N VAL A 34 -0.05 17.78 0.27
CA VAL A 34 0.82 18.83 0.81
C VAL A 34 1.82 19.32 -0.25
N GLY A 35 2.20 18.42 -1.17
CA GLY A 35 3.19 18.65 -2.22
C GLY A 35 2.72 19.57 -3.35
N ILE A 36 1.42 19.57 -3.66
CA ILE A 36 0.85 20.17 -4.88
C ILE A 36 -0.29 21.12 -4.51
N ASP A 37 -0.19 22.38 -4.93
CA ASP A 37 -1.16 23.43 -4.57
C ASP A 37 -2.56 23.22 -5.19
N HIS A 38 -2.62 22.61 -6.38
CA HIS A 38 -3.88 22.35 -7.07
C HIS A 38 -4.47 20.99 -6.69
N VAL A 39 -5.63 20.99 -6.01
CA VAL A 39 -6.35 19.79 -5.56
C VAL A 39 -6.57 18.77 -6.69
N ARG A 40 -6.96 19.24 -7.89
CA ARG A 40 -7.20 18.34 -9.04
C ARG A 40 -5.92 17.62 -9.46
N SER A 41 -4.81 18.33 -9.50
CA SER A 41 -3.50 17.79 -9.87
C SER A 41 -2.97 16.86 -8.79
N ALA A 42 -3.11 17.22 -7.51
CA ALA A 42 -2.72 16.38 -6.38
C ALA A 42 -3.43 15.03 -6.39
N ARG A 43 -4.76 15.04 -6.61
CA ARG A 43 -5.57 13.82 -6.69
C ARG A 43 -5.16 12.94 -7.86
N ALA A 44 -4.96 13.53 -9.04
CA ALA A 44 -4.52 12.80 -10.22
C ALA A 44 -3.12 12.18 -10.03
N ALA A 45 -2.20 12.93 -9.43
CA ALA A 45 -0.85 12.45 -9.13
C ALA A 45 -0.86 11.30 -8.13
N ALA A 46 -1.64 11.40 -7.05
CA ALA A 46 -1.76 10.33 -6.06
C ALA A 46 -2.34 9.03 -6.66
N LEU A 47 -3.42 9.13 -7.44
CA LEU A 47 -4.00 7.98 -8.13
C LEU A 47 -3.01 7.37 -9.13
N GLY A 48 -2.35 8.21 -9.92
CA GLY A 48 -1.32 7.79 -10.87
C GLY A 48 -0.17 7.07 -10.17
N ALA A 49 0.30 7.58 -9.03
CA ALA A 49 1.37 6.96 -8.26
C ALA A 49 0.99 5.56 -7.75
N VAL A 50 -0.21 5.39 -7.20
CA VAL A 50 -0.68 4.07 -6.73
C VAL A 50 -0.78 3.09 -7.91
N ILE A 51 -1.28 3.52 -9.07
CA ILE A 51 -1.35 2.69 -10.28
C ILE A 51 0.06 2.30 -10.76
N VAL A 52 0.99 3.25 -10.79
CA VAL A 52 2.37 3.00 -11.19
C VAL A 52 3.05 2.02 -10.22
N LEU A 53 2.84 2.15 -8.91
CA LEU A 53 3.38 1.20 -7.93
C LEU A 53 2.80 -0.20 -8.13
N TRP A 54 1.52 -0.32 -8.45
CA TRP A 54 0.91 -1.60 -8.80
C TRP A 54 1.52 -2.20 -10.08
N LEU A 55 1.76 -1.38 -11.11
CA LEU A 55 2.43 -1.81 -12.34
C LEU A 55 3.88 -2.25 -12.08
N VAL A 56 4.58 -1.51 -11.21
CA VAL A 56 5.95 -1.84 -10.81
C VAL A 56 6.00 -3.23 -10.18
N GLU A 57 5.08 -3.56 -9.27
CA GLU A 57 4.99 -4.91 -8.71
C GLU A 57 4.76 -5.96 -9.80
N GLY A 58 3.75 -5.74 -10.64
CA GLY A 58 3.42 -6.67 -11.71
C GLY A 58 4.58 -6.92 -12.68
N VAL A 59 5.36 -5.89 -13.02
CA VAL A 59 6.56 -6.05 -13.86
C VAL A 59 7.70 -6.73 -13.12
N SER A 60 7.94 -6.36 -11.85
CA SER A 60 9.02 -6.94 -11.03
C SER A 60 8.84 -8.45 -10.80
N SER A 61 7.59 -8.93 -10.82
CA SER A 61 7.29 -10.36 -10.70
C SER A 61 7.59 -11.19 -11.96
N LEU A 62 7.86 -10.55 -13.11
CA LEU A 62 8.09 -11.25 -14.38
C LEU A 62 9.53 -11.76 -14.52
N ASP A 63 10.49 -11.10 -13.90
CA ASP A 63 11.91 -11.40 -14.04
C ASP A 63 12.65 -11.18 -12.71
N PRO A 64 13.38 -12.19 -12.18
CA PRO A 64 14.13 -12.08 -10.93
C PRO A 64 15.10 -10.90 -10.88
N ASP A 65 15.65 -10.47 -12.02
CA ASP A 65 16.59 -9.35 -12.08
C ASP A 65 15.94 -8.01 -11.65
N TYR A 66 14.62 -7.91 -11.69
CA TYR A 66 13.84 -6.72 -11.30
C TYR A 66 13.13 -6.85 -9.95
N GLU A 67 13.32 -7.94 -9.21
CA GLU A 67 12.61 -8.20 -7.95
C GLU A 67 12.82 -7.08 -6.91
N TRP A 68 14.01 -6.48 -6.89
CA TRP A 68 14.36 -5.38 -5.98
C TRP A 68 13.48 -4.14 -6.19
N ILE A 69 12.93 -3.93 -7.39
CA ILE A 69 12.04 -2.81 -7.70
C ILE A 69 10.66 -3.04 -7.09
N GLY A 70 10.20 -4.30 -7.02
CA GLY A 70 8.93 -4.66 -6.36
C GLY A 70 8.89 -4.30 -4.88
N ALA A 71 10.05 -4.20 -4.21
CA ALA A 71 10.13 -3.85 -2.80
C ALA A 71 9.57 -2.45 -2.46
N VAL A 72 9.46 -1.54 -3.44
CA VAL A 72 8.82 -0.22 -3.20
C VAL A 72 7.31 -0.26 -3.37
N ALA A 73 6.75 -1.31 -3.99
CA ALA A 73 5.33 -1.42 -4.26
C ALA A 73 4.59 -1.95 -3.01
N PRO A 74 3.63 -1.19 -2.45
CA PRO A 74 2.88 -1.63 -1.27
C PRO A 74 2.10 -2.92 -1.51
N THR A 75 1.72 -3.19 -2.77
CA THR A 75 0.98 -4.39 -3.19
C THR A 75 1.75 -5.68 -2.89
N ARG A 76 3.09 -5.65 -2.92
CA ARG A 76 3.94 -6.82 -2.63
C ARG A 76 3.73 -7.40 -1.23
N TYR A 77 3.36 -6.53 -0.29
CA TYR A 77 3.23 -6.84 1.13
C TYR A 77 1.81 -7.25 1.56
N TYR A 78 0.89 -7.39 0.61
CA TYR A 78 -0.50 -7.74 0.90
C TYR A 78 -1.06 -8.75 -0.11
N ASP A 79 -0.99 -10.04 0.26
CA ASP A 79 -1.53 -11.16 -0.52
C ASP A 79 -2.87 -11.65 0.05
N GLN A 80 -3.95 -11.34 -0.68
CA GLN A 80 -5.31 -11.74 -0.31
C GLN A 80 -5.53 -13.25 -0.45
N THR A 81 -4.88 -13.88 -1.43
CA THR A 81 -5.00 -15.30 -1.72
C THR A 81 -4.31 -16.13 -0.64
N ALA A 82 -3.14 -15.70 -0.16
CA ALA A 82 -2.48 -16.30 1.00
C ALA A 82 -3.40 -16.28 2.24
N ILE A 83 -4.06 -15.15 2.50
CA ILE A 83 -4.92 -14.98 3.68
C ILE A 83 -6.22 -15.80 3.56
N LEU A 84 -6.93 -15.73 2.43
CA LEU A 84 -8.27 -16.31 2.26
C LEU A 84 -8.25 -17.80 1.93
N VAL A 85 -7.23 -18.28 1.23
CA VAL A 85 -7.13 -19.67 0.77
C VAL A 85 -6.21 -20.49 1.67
N HIS A 86 -5.08 -19.92 2.09
CA HIS A 86 -4.04 -20.64 2.83
C HIS A 86 -4.03 -20.31 4.33
N GLU A 87 -4.84 -19.34 4.77
CA GLU A 87 -4.87 -18.82 6.15
C GLU A 87 -3.48 -18.36 6.65
N GLU A 88 -2.63 -17.92 5.72
CA GLU A 88 -1.29 -17.41 6.02
C GLU A 88 -1.35 -15.90 6.30
N TYR A 89 -0.97 -15.51 7.52
CA TYR A 89 -1.01 -14.13 7.97
C TYR A 89 0.40 -13.54 8.05
N ALA A 90 0.80 -12.83 7.00
CA ALA A 90 2.10 -12.16 6.91
C ALA A 90 2.17 -10.91 7.81
N LEU A 91 2.24 -11.11 9.13
CA LEU A 91 2.28 -10.02 10.12
C LEU A 91 3.53 -9.13 9.97
N LEU A 92 4.64 -9.70 9.49
CA LEU A 92 5.87 -8.95 9.24
C LEU A 92 5.68 -7.95 8.10
N ASP A 93 5.05 -8.37 7.00
CA ASP A 93 4.75 -7.52 5.84
C ASP A 93 3.77 -6.39 6.21
N ALA A 94 2.76 -6.69 7.04
CA ALA A 94 1.90 -5.68 7.63
C ALA A 94 2.69 -4.65 8.48
N GLY A 95 3.69 -5.10 9.23
CA GLY A 95 4.61 -4.24 9.98
C GLY A 95 5.43 -3.32 9.07
N VAL A 96 5.94 -3.84 7.95
CA VAL A 96 6.66 -3.04 6.93
C VAL A 96 5.75 -1.95 6.37
N LEU A 97 4.50 -2.28 6.03
CA LEU A 97 3.52 -1.31 5.56
C LEU A 97 3.23 -0.22 6.60
N LEU A 98 3.13 -0.58 7.88
CA LEU A 98 2.95 0.41 8.95
C LEU A 98 4.16 1.36 9.08
N VAL A 99 5.38 0.83 9.02
CA VAL A 99 6.60 1.66 9.03
C VAL A 99 6.64 2.59 7.82
N ALA A 100 6.32 2.07 6.62
CA ALA A 100 6.26 2.87 5.40
C ALA A 100 5.21 3.99 5.49
N PHE A 101 4.03 3.69 6.04
CA PHE A 101 3.00 4.69 6.30
C PHE A 101 3.51 5.80 7.24
N LEU A 102 4.12 5.43 8.37
CA LEU A 102 4.67 6.41 9.30
C LEU A 102 5.75 7.29 8.67
N ALA A 103 6.60 6.72 7.80
CA ALA A 103 7.59 7.47 7.04
C ALA A 103 6.95 8.46 6.07
N LEU A 104 5.88 8.07 5.37
CA LEU A 104 5.12 8.96 4.48
C LEU A 104 4.45 10.10 5.27
N VAL A 105 3.90 9.82 6.44
CA VAL A 105 3.33 10.86 7.32
C VAL A 105 4.42 11.82 7.78
N ALA A 106 5.57 11.30 8.23
CA ALA A 106 6.71 12.14 8.63
C ALA A 106 7.20 13.02 7.48
N LEU A 107 7.25 12.48 6.25
CA LEU A 107 7.58 13.24 5.04
C LEU A 107 6.54 14.34 4.78
N ALA A 108 5.25 14.02 4.84
CA ALA A 108 4.18 14.99 4.64
C ALA A 108 4.24 16.11 5.68
N VAL A 109 4.49 15.79 6.95
CA VAL A 109 4.68 16.79 8.02
C VAL A 109 5.89 17.68 7.73
N ALA A 110 7.03 17.09 7.34
CA ALA A 110 8.23 17.85 7.00
C ALA A 110 8.02 18.79 5.79
N LEU A 111 7.29 18.33 4.76
CA LEU A 111 6.93 19.16 3.60
C LEU A 111 5.97 20.28 3.99
N PHE A 112 5.01 20.01 4.87
CA PHE A 112 4.04 20.98 5.34
C PHE A 112 4.71 22.12 6.10
N VAL A 113 5.55 21.78 7.10
CA VAL A 113 6.28 22.76 7.91
C VAL A 113 7.18 23.64 7.05
N ARG A 114 7.84 23.07 6.03
CA ARG A 114 8.69 23.85 5.12
C ARG A 114 7.94 24.81 4.21
N ARG A 115 6.65 24.57 3.96
CA ARG A 115 5.81 25.44 3.13
C ARG A 115 5.09 26.53 3.92
N ASP A 116 4.88 26.30 5.21
CA ASP A 116 4.16 27.22 6.09
C ASP A 116 5.06 28.32 6.69
N ILE A 117 6.38 28.14 6.63
CA ILE A 117 7.42 29.12 7.04
C ILE A 117 7.78 30.02 5.85
#